data_AF-A0A956SXK8-F1
#
_entry.id   AF-A0A956SXK8-F1
#
_cell.length_a   1.000
_cell.length_b   1.000
_cell.length_c   1.000
_cell.angle_alpha   90.00
_cell.angle_beta   90.00
_cell.angle_gamma   90.00
#
_symmetry.space_group_name_H-M   'P 1'
#
loop_
_entity.id
_entity.type
_entity.pdbx_description
1 polymer ?
#
loop_
_entity_poly.entity_id
_entity_poly.type
_entity_poly.pdbx_seq_one_letter_code
_entity_poly.pdbx_strand_id
1 'polypeptide(L)'
;MPRSLVEGLLDHMEMDRNSLFSAWLWPEQSQGAAAWWDDLQPDKKDGYKDLLQAVAAPVLLATFTMLENDTTVLLRCLVPSTEPGTHVYLIREQESTLVAQRLEHRDEAVDAIWELLSGDFPVWEMEWGARLSKEALYTLLAITDLQQRKEFVGLLEHSVLGWELFCSEVEQIVERAFEHSDIRWLLPFFLTVNPDAPELSQLKNGVKGALKALCEAGLLESSKQNVYRWSPQGEFLAGHWCRRLATAGLQVLAADHHGTPVFSHAGFIRSPRFLWFLELGSAEEELVVSTPPVDLFKELLDELLSPLGEPRSRARKPDREPDGQVLFCPYCGGKLAVADARFCNACGKALKI
;
A
#
# COMPACT_ATOMS: atom_id res chain seq x y z
N MET A 1 -3.58 -9.33 -22.11
CA MET A 1 -2.82 -8.28 -22.83
C MET A 1 -1.41 -8.16 -22.25
N PRO A 2 -0.33 -8.10 -23.04
CA PRO A 2 1.02 -7.92 -22.52
C PRO A 2 1.15 -6.63 -21.69
N ARG A 3 1.74 -6.72 -20.49
CA ARG A 3 1.84 -5.57 -19.57
C ARG A 3 2.64 -4.41 -20.16
N SER A 4 3.67 -4.70 -20.95
CA SER A 4 4.50 -3.70 -21.63
C SER A 4 3.72 -2.81 -22.58
N LEU A 5 2.70 -3.34 -23.26
CA LEU A 5 2.01 -2.62 -24.32
C LEU A 5 0.98 -1.62 -23.82
N VAL A 6 0.61 -1.63 -22.54
CA VAL A 6 -0.48 -0.81 -21.98
C VAL A 6 -0.28 0.67 -22.31
N GLU A 7 0.88 1.23 -22.00
CA GLU A 7 1.13 2.66 -22.22
C GLU A 7 1.10 3.02 -23.71
N GLY A 8 1.75 2.23 -24.56
CA GLY A 8 1.74 2.43 -26.01
C GLY A 8 0.36 2.29 -26.63
N LEU A 9 -0.51 1.43 -26.09
CA LEU A 9 -1.89 1.28 -26.53
C LEU A 9 -2.75 2.49 -26.14
N LEU A 10 -2.58 3.00 -24.92
CA LEU A 10 -3.27 4.22 -24.48
C LEU A 10 -2.88 5.42 -25.33
N ASP A 11 -1.59 5.55 -25.69
CA ASP A 11 -1.12 6.59 -26.62
C ASP A 11 -1.67 6.40 -28.04
N HIS A 12 -1.61 5.19 -28.57
CA HIS A 12 -2.12 4.88 -29.91
C HIS A 12 -3.62 5.18 -30.06
N MET A 13 -4.39 4.97 -28.98
CA MET A 13 -5.84 5.22 -28.96
C MET A 13 -6.22 6.62 -28.47
N GLU A 14 -5.24 7.48 -28.21
CA GLU A 14 -5.42 8.86 -27.71
C GLU A 14 -6.32 8.94 -26.46
N MET A 15 -6.18 7.98 -25.54
CA MET A 15 -7.00 7.94 -24.33
C MET A 15 -6.52 8.95 -23.28
N ASP A 16 -7.45 9.71 -22.72
CA ASP A 16 -7.17 10.64 -21.63
C ASP A 16 -6.81 9.89 -20.35
N ARG A 17 -5.75 10.36 -19.67
CA ARG A 17 -5.22 9.76 -18.44
C ARG A 17 -5.46 10.68 -17.26
N ASN A 18 -5.99 10.15 -16.16
CA ASN A 18 -6.18 10.95 -14.94
C ASN A 18 -4.94 10.94 -14.02
N SER A 19 -5.05 11.59 -12.86
CA SER A 19 -3.98 11.63 -11.88
C SER A 19 -3.61 10.27 -11.30
N LEU A 20 -4.57 9.35 -11.15
CA LEU A 20 -4.37 8.03 -10.56
C LEU A 20 -3.60 7.08 -11.48
N PHE A 21 -3.76 7.19 -12.81
CA PHE A 21 -3.00 6.40 -13.78
C PHE A 21 -1.49 6.47 -13.54
N SER A 22 -0.97 7.66 -13.25
CA SER A 22 0.48 7.87 -13.07
C SER A 22 1.07 7.30 -11.79
N ALA A 23 0.23 6.99 -10.80
CA ALA A 23 0.68 6.33 -9.57
C ALA A 23 0.89 4.83 -9.78
N TRP A 24 0.41 4.28 -10.90
CA TRP A 24 0.63 2.90 -11.28
C TRP A 24 1.91 2.79 -12.12
N LEU A 25 2.91 2.06 -11.61
CA LEU A 25 4.17 1.81 -12.32
C LEU A 25 3.94 0.84 -13.49
N TRP A 26 3.61 1.40 -14.66
CA TRP A 26 3.62 0.68 -15.93
C TRP A 26 5.05 0.64 -16.49
N PRO A 27 5.54 -0.50 -16.98
CA PRO A 27 6.86 -0.55 -17.60
C PRO A 27 6.90 0.32 -18.87
N GLU A 28 7.91 1.18 -18.97
CA GLU A 28 8.13 2.09 -20.10
C GLU A 28 8.59 1.31 -21.35
N GLN A 29 7.68 0.63 -22.05
CA GLN A 29 7.99 0.00 -23.35
C GLN A 29 6.79 0.03 -24.31
N SER A 30 6.71 1.06 -25.15
CA SER A 30 5.60 1.27 -26.10
C SER A 30 5.81 0.67 -27.50
N GLN A 31 6.95 0.03 -27.77
CA GLN A 31 7.24 -0.47 -29.13
C GLN A 31 6.34 -1.66 -29.51
N GLY A 32 5.71 -1.58 -30.68
CA GLY A 32 4.89 -2.65 -31.24
C GLY A 32 3.42 -2.66 -30.78
N ALA A 33 2.98 -1.72 -29.95
CA ALA A 33 1.60 -1.64 -29.45
C ALA A 33 0.56 -1.52 -30.58
N ALA A 34 0.77 -0.61 -31.54
CA ALA A 34 -0.14 -0.40 -32.67
C ALA A 34 -0.25 -1.65 -33.56
N ALA A 35 0.89 -2.26 -33.92
CA ALA A 35 0.90 -3.48 -34.73
C ALA A 35 0.20 -4.65 -34.01
N TRP A 36 0.47 -4.82 -32.71
CA TRP A 36 -0.21 -5.83 -31.90
C TRP A 36 -1.72 -5.59 -31.84
N TRP A 37 -2.15 -4.33 -31.68
CA TRP A 37 -3.56 -3.96 -31.69
C TRP A 37 -4.21 -4.29 -33.03
N ASP A 38 -3.60 -3.88 -34.14
CA ASP A 38 -4.16 -4.07 -35.47
C ASP A 38 -4.38 -5.54 -35.82
N ASP A 39 -3.48 -6.43 -35.38
CA ASP A 39 -3.54 -7.88 -35.56
C ASP A 39 -4.63 -8.60 -34.74
N LEU A 40 -5.28 -7.93 -33.78
CA LEU A 40 -6.34 -8.55 -32.98
C LEU A 40 -7.65 -8.73 -33.76
N GLN A 41 -8.36 -9.80 -33.42
CA GLN A 41 -9.74 -10.02 -33.87
C GLN A 41 -10.67 -8.92 -33.29
N PRO A 42 -11.71 -8.49 -34.04
CA PRO A 42 -12.59 -7.38 -33.62
C PRO A 42 -13.26 -7.57 -32.25
N ASP A 43 -13.72 -8.78 -31.95
CA ASP A 43 -14.32 -9.17 -30.67
C ASP A 43 -13.39 -8.96 -29.47
N LYS A 44 -12.08 -9.19 -29.66
CA LYS A 44 -11.07 -8.94 -28.63
C LYS A 44 -10.78 -7.45 -28.45
N LYS A 45 -10.88 -6.66 -29.53
CA LYS A 45 -10.62 -5.21 -29.48
C LYS A 45 -11.64 -4.50 -28.57
N ASP A 46 -12.92 -4.86 -28.66
CA ASP A 46 -13.96 -4.24 -27.82
C ASP A 46 -13.72 -4.48 -26.33
N GLY A 47 -13.48 -5.74 -25.94
CA GLY A 47 -13.19 -6.07 -24.53
C GLY A 47 -11.91 -5.42 -23.99
N TYR A 48 -10.86 -5.30 -24.82
CA TYR A 48 -9.65 -4.58 -24.42
C TYR A 48 -9.83 -3.07 -24.37
N LYS A 49 -10.68 -2.50 -25.23
CA LYS A 49 -10.96 -1.06 -25.23
C LYS A 49 -11.62 -0.63 -23.92
N ASP A 50 -12.63 -1.37 -23.45
CA ASP A 50 -13.29 -1.09 -22.17
C ASP A 50 -12.31 -1.17 -21.00
N LEU A 51 -11.47 -2.21 -20.97
CA LEU A 51 -10.43 -2.36 -19.95
C LEU A 51 -9.39 -1.22 -20.01
N LEU A 52 -8.94 -0.84 -21.21
CA LEU A 52 -7.97 0.24 -21.39
C LEU A 52 -8.54 1.59 -20.95
N GLN A 53 -9.82 1.86 -21.21
CA GLN A 53 -10.50 3.06 -20.71
C GLN A 53 -10.53 3.08 -19.18
N ALA A 54 -10.90 1.95 -18.57
CA ALA A 54 -10.91 1.79 -17.12
C ALA A 54 -9.51 2.00 -16.52
N VAL A 55 -8.47 1.44 -17.17
CA VAL A 55 -7.07 1.63 -16.79
C VAL A 55 -6.60 3.08 -16.95
N ALA A 56 -7.01 3.79 -18.00
CA ALA A 56 -6.57 5.15 -18.29
C ALA A 56 -7.08 6.16 -17.27
N ALA A 57 -8.33 5.99 -16.82
CA ALA A 57 -8.99 6.94 -15.93
C ALA A 57 -9.76 6.28 -14.77
N PRO A 58 -9.07 5.51 -13.89
CA PRO A 58 -9.73 4.85 -12.76
C PRO A 58 -10.11 5.85 -11.66
N VAL A 59 -11.22 5.65 -10.97
CA VAL A 59 -11.57 6.43 -9.76
C VAL A 59 -10.98 5.84 -8.49
N LEU A 60 -10.71 4.54 -8.49
CA LEU A 60 -10.04 3.82 -7.42
C LEU A 60 -9.20 2.68 -7.97
N LEU A 61 -8.01 2.53 -7.40
CA LEU A 61 -7.07 1.45 -7.67
C LEU A 61 -6.72 0.81 -6.34
N ALA A 62 -6.91 -0.50 -6.25
CA ALA A 62 -6.51 -1.27 -5.08
C ALA A 62 -5.53 -2.36 -5.48
N THR A 63 -4.47 -2.52 -4.71
CA THR A 63 -3.49 -3.60 -4.85
C THR A 63 -3.56 -4.48 -3.62
N PHE A 64 -4.00 -5.71 -3.81
CA PHE A 64 -4.05 -6.74 -2.79
C PHE A 64 -2.84 -7.67 -2.99
N THR A 65 -1.95 -7.70 -2.01
CA THR A 65 -0.80 -8.60 -1.97
C THR A 65 -1.02 -9.59 -0.85
N MET A 66 -0.94 -10.88 -1.13
CA MET A 66 -1.06 -11.94 -0.13
C MET A 66 0.10 -12.91 -0.27
N LEU A 67 0.64 -13.33 0.87
CA LEU A 67 1.61 -14.40 0.98
C LEU A 67 0.96 -15.56 1.72
N GLU A 68 0.83 -16.70 1.05
CA GLU A 68 0.29 -17.94 1.58
C GLU A 68 1.19 -19.11 1.15
N ASN A 69 1.68 -19.92 2.10
CA ASN A 69 2.54 -21.08 1.81
C ASN A 69 3.70 -20.79 0.84
N ASP A 70 4.45 -19.70 1.08
CA ASP A 70 5.53 -19.19 0.22
C ASP A 70 5.11 -18.80 -1.21
N THR A 71 3.81 -18.78 -1.49
CA THR A 71 3.24 -18.32 -2.77
C THR A 71 2.73 -16.90 -2.60
N THR A 72 3.21 -15.99 -3.45
CA THR A 72 2.71 -14.62 -3.49
C THR A 72 1.58 -14.50 -4.49
N VAL A 73 0.42 -14.07 -4.02
CA VAL A 73 -0.72 -13.66 -4.83
C VAL A 73 -0.71 -12.14 -4.93
N LEU A 74 -0.70 -11.63 -6.16
CA LEU A 74 -0.87 -10.21 -6.44
C LEU A 74 -2.13 -10.01 -7.28
N LEU A 75 -3.14 -9.43 -6.66
CA LEU A 75 -4.41 -9.09 -7.28
C LEU A 75 -4.55 -7.57 -7.29
N ARG A 76 -5.05 -7.02 -8.40
CA ARG A 76 -5.35 -5.60 -8.49
C ARG A 76 -6.83 -5.43 -8.78
N CYS A 77 -7.47 -4.54 -8.07
CA CYS A 77 -8.86 -4.18 -8.25
C CYS A 77 -8.91 -2.76 -8.81
N LEU A 78 -9.70 -2.57 -9.87
CA LEU A 78 -9.87 -1.29 -10.53
C LEU A 78 -11.35 -0.95 -10.60
N VAL A 79 -11.70 0.22 -10.07
CA VAL A 79 -13.03 0.79 -10.13
C VAL A 79 -13.00 1.99 -11.07
N PRO A 80 -13.75 1.98 -12.18
CA PRO A 80 -13.66 3.03 -13.20
C PRO A 80 -14.60 4.22 -12.98
N SER A 81 -15.64 4.09 -12.13
CA SER A 81 -16.61 5.16 -11.88
C SER A 81 -17.15 5.11 -10.45
N THR A 82 -17.63 6.25 -9.97
CA THR A 82 -18.34 6.39 -8.68
C THR A 82 -19.82 5.99 -8.77
N GLU A 83 -20.33 5.77 -9.99
CA GLU A 83 -21.73 5.42 -10.22
C GLU A 83 -22.10 4.06 -9.59
N PRO A 84 -23.23 3.95 -8.89
CA PRO A 84 -23.72 2.67 -8.38
C PRO A 84 -23.91 1.64 -9.51
N GLY A 85 -23.47 0.40 -9.28
CA GLY A 85 -23.57 -0.68 -10.27
C GLY A 85 -22.51 -0.63 -11.37
N THR A 86 -21.50 0.22 -11.24
CA THR A 86 -20.34 0.20 -12.13
C THR A 86 -19.59 -1.14 -12.02
N HIS A 87 -19.22 -1.70 -13.16
CA HIS A 87 -18.40 -2.90 -13.24
C HIS A 87 -17.00 -2.67 -12.68
N VAL A 88 -16.42 -3.70 -12.09
CA VAL A 88 -15.09 -3.66 -11.47
C VAL A 88 -14.17 -4.63 -12.22
N TYR A 89 -12.88 -4.31 -12.31
CA TYR A 89 -11.91 -5.21 -12.93
C TYR A 89 -10.97 -5.78 -11.88
N LEU A 90 -10.90 -7.11 -11.81
CA LEU A 90 -9.84 -7.84 -11.13
C LEU A 90 -8.74 -8.17 -12.14
N ILE A 91 -7.55 -7.64 -11.92
CA ILE A 91 -6.40 -7.76 -12.80
C ILE A 91 -5.30 -8.52 -12.06
N ARG A 92 -4.83 -9.60 -12.67
CA ARG A 92 -3.66 -10.35 -12.23
C ARG A 92 -2.61 -10.39 -13.33
N GLU A 93 -1.36 -10.54 -12.93
CA GLU A 93 -0.25 -10.75 -13.86
C GLU A 93 0.12 -12.23 -13.91
N GLN A 94 0.19 -12.78 -15.12
CA GLN A 94 0.59 -14.16 -15.39
C GLN A 94 1.59 -14.13 -16.55
N GLU A 95 2.86 -14.52 -16.30
CA GLU A 95 3.92 -14.58 -17.31
C GLU A 95 4.03 -13.28 -18.15
N SER A 96 4.09 -12.12 -17.47
CA SER A 96 4.13 -10.77 -18.08
C SER A 96 2.87 -10.37 -18.87
N THR A 97 1.81 -11.17 -18.79
CA THR A 97 0.50 -10.90 -19.39
C THR A 97 -0.50 -10.51 -18.31
N LEU A 98 -1.21 -9.42 -18.53
CA LEU A 98 -2.35 -9.02 -17.72
C LEU A 98 -3.57 -9.84 -18.12
N VAL A 99 -4.15 -10.51 -17.13
CA VAL A 99 -5.44 -11.19 -17.21
C VAL A 99 -6.41 -10.37 -16.36
N ALA A 100 -7.42 -9.80 -17.02
CA ALA A 100 -8.47 -9.05 -16.36
C ALA A 100 -9.77 -9.86 -16.38
N GLN A 101 -10.43 -9.92 -15.24
CA GLN A 101 -11.79 -10.41 -15.09
C GLN A 101 -12.69 -9.22 -14.78
N ARG A 102 -13.74 -9.06 -15.57
CA ARG A 102 -14.79 -8.07 -15.32
C ARG A 102 -15.81 -8.68 -14.36
N LEU A 103 -16.09 -7.96 -13.28
CA LEU A 103 -17.14 -8.23 -12.31
C LEU A 103 -18.27 -7.24 -12.53
N GLU A 104 -19.52 -7.66 -12.35
CA GLU A 104 -20.66 -6.75 -12.55
C GLU A 104 -20.73 -5.71 -11.44
N HIS A 105 -20.35 -6.11 -10.22
CA HIS A 105 -20.47 -5.28 -9.03
C HIS A 105 -19.24 -5.38 -8.12
N ARG A 106 -19.11 -4.41 -7.20
CA ARG A 106 -17.96 -4.29 -6.27
C ARG A 106 -18.02 -5.31 -5.14
N ASP A 107 -19.20 -5.68 -4.69
CA ASP A 107 -19.41 -6.75 -3.71
C ASP A 107 -18.80 -8.08 -4.16
N GLU A 108 -18.82 -8.39 -5.45
CA GLU A 108 -18.09 -9.55 -6.00
C GLU A 108 -16.57 -9.46 -5.76
N ALA A 109 -15.99 -8.26 -5.81
CA ALA A 109 -14.56 -8.06 -5.51
C ALA A 109 -14.28 -8.21 -4.02
N VAL A 110 -15.18 -7.71 -3.16
CA VAL A 110 -15.12 -7.90 -1.70
C VAL A 110 -15.20 -9.38 -1.36
N ASP A 111 -16.14 -10.11 -1.96
CA ASP A 111 -16.32 -11.55 -1.77
C ASP A 111 -15.11 -12.35 -2.27
N ALA A 112 -14.51 -11.97 -3.40
CA ALA A 112 -13.29 -12.61 -3.89
C ALA A 112 -12.10 -12.42 -2.94
N ILE A 113 -11.90 -11.21 -2.39
CA ILE A 113 -10.85 -10.94 -1.39
C ILE A 113 -11.15 -11.69 -0.10
N TRP A 114 -12.41 -11.74 0.32
CA TRP A 114 -12.84 -12.50 1.49
C TRP A 114 -12.58 -14.00 1.35
N GLU A 115 -12.90 -14.60 0.20
CA GLU A 115 -12.61 -16.01 -0.08
C GLU A 115 -11.11 -16.31 0.02
N LEU A 116 -10.26 -15.44 -0.55
CA LEU A 116 -8.81 -15.57 -0.45
C LEU A 116 -8.31 -15.51 1.01
N LEU A 117 -8.87 -14.63 1.83
CA LEU A 117 -8.43 -14.44 3.22
C LEU A 117 -8.98 -15.48 4.18
N SER A 118 -10.24 -15.88 4.01
CA SER A 118 -10.89 -16.86 4.88
C SER A 118 -10.33 -18.27 4.65
N GLY A 119 -10.05 -18.60 3.37
CA GLY A 119 -9.60 -19.92 2.93
C GLY A 119 -10.60 -21.02 3.30
N ASP A 120 -10.10 -22.25 3.44
CA ASP A 120 -10.94 -23.41 3.75
C ASP A 120 -11.36 -23.51 5.23
N PHE A 121 -10.90 -22.61 6.08
CA PHE A 121 -11.08 -22.68 7.53
C PHE A 121 -12.09 -21.64 8.02
N PRO A 122 -12.99 -21.99 8.96
CA PRO A 122 -13.88 -21.00 9.56
C PRO A 122 -13.08 -19.90 10.27
N VAL A 123 -13.57 -18.67 10.20
CA VAL A 123 -13.06 -17.53 10.98
C VAL A 123 -13.88 -17.46 12.26
N TRP A 124 -13.20 -17.53 13.40
CA TRP A 124 -13.80 -17.41 14.71
C TRP A 124 -13.91 -15.94 15.08
N GLU A 125 -15.01 -15.58 15.71
CA GLU A 125 -15.26 -14.21 16.16
C GLU A 125 -14.84 -14.04 17.62
N MET A 126 -14.18 -12.92 17.89
CA MET A 126 -13.78 -12.50 19.22
C MET A 126 -13.67 -10.98 19.23
N GLU A 127 -14.19 -10.34 20.27
CA GLU A 127 -13.95 -8.92 20.48
C GLU A 127 -12.56 -8.73 21.09
N TRP A 128 -11.59 -8.41 20.22
CA TRP A 128 -10.25 -8.03 20.64
C TRP A 128 -9.78 -6.85 19.80
N GLY A 129 -9.16 -5.87 20.46
CA GLY A 129 -8.59 -4.71 19.80
C GLY A 129 -7.53 -4.04 20.65
N ALA A 130 -6.50 -3.49 19.99
CA ALA A 130 -5.50 -2.64 20.60
C ALA A 130 -5.22 -1.44 19.69
N ARG A 131 -5.05 -0.27 20.31
CA ARG A 131 -4.62 0.96 19.62
C ARG A 131 -3.14 1.19 19.89
N LEU A 132 -2.35 1.37 18.85
CA LEU A 132 -0.90 1.43 18.92
C LEU A 132 -0.37 2.60 18.08
N SER A 133 0.70 3.25 18.53
CA SER A 133 1.44 4.13 17.62
C SER A 133 2.06 3.31 16.48
N LYS A 134 2.46 4.00 15.41
CA LYS A 134 3.14 3.36 14.28
C LYS A 134 4.41 2.64 14.72
N GLU A 135 5.25 3.27 15.55
CA GLU A 135 6.45 2.63 16.08
C GLU A 135 6.13 1.42 16.96
N ALA A 136 5.05 1.50 17.76
CA ALA A 136 4.61 0.38 18.60
C ALA A 136 4.13 -0.81 17.76
N LEU A 137 3.33 -0.58 16.70
CA LEU A 137 2.89 -1.63 15.79
C LEU A 137 4.08 -2.29 15.08
N TYR A 138 4.97 -1.51 14.47
CA TYR A 138 6.11 -2.08 13.74
C TYR A 138 7.11 -2.77 14.68
N THR A 139 7.24 -2.30 15.92
CA THR A 139 7.98 -3.02 16.96
C THR A 139 7.28 -4.30 17.37
N LEU A 140 5.94 -4.33 17.46
CA LEU A 140 5.15 -5.54 17.73
C LEU A 140 5.38 -6.61 16.65
N LEU A 141 5.41 -6.20 15.37
CA LEU A 141 5.76 -7.09 14.25
C LEU A 141 7.19 -7.64 14.42
N ALA A 142 8.16 -6.77 14.76
CA ALA A 142 9.55 -7.15 14.99
C ALA A 142 9.72 -8.16 16.13
N ILE A 143 9.07 -7.96 17.28
CA ILE A 143 9.15 -8.89 18.41
C ILE A 143 8.44 -10.22 18.12
N THR A 144 7.40 -10.21 17.27
CA THR A 144 6.75 -11.45 16.82
C THR A 144 7.68 -12.24 15.89
N ASP A 145 8.37 -11.57 14.97
CA ASP A 145 9.42 -12.19 14.15
C ASP A 145 10.57 -12.73 15.01
N LEU A 146 10.99 -12.01 16.06
CA LEU A 146 11.99 -12.48 17.02
C LEU A 146 11.53 -13.75 17.73
N GLN A 147 10.29 -13.79 18.21
CA GLN A 147 9.70 -14.96 18.86
C GLN A 147 9.68 -16.16 17.93
N GLN A 148 9.17 -16.00 16.71
CA GLN A 148 9.13 -17.07 15.70
C GLN A 148 10.54 -17.59 15.36
N ARG A 149 11.55 -16.71 15.29
CA ARG A 149 12.95 -17.12 15.12
C ARG A 149 13.48 -17.91 16.31
N LYS A 150 13.18 -17.47 17.54
CA LYS A 150 13.57 -18.21 18.76
C LYS A 150 12.93 -19.61 18.77
N GLU A 151 11.67 -19.73 18.37
CA GLU A 151 11.00 -21.02 18.24
C GLU A 151 11.70 -21.95 17.23
N PHE A 152 12.06 -21.43 16.05
CA PHE A 152 12.79 -22.24 15.05
C PHE A 152 14.18 -22.66 15.53
N VAL A 153 14.93 -21.77 16.17
CA VAL A 153 16.25 -22.12 16.73
C VAL A 153 16.09 -23.17 17.84
N GLY A 154 15.12 -23.01 18.74
CA GLY A 154 14.85 -23.98 19.80
C GLY A 154 14.50 -25.37 19.26
N LEU A 155 13.74 -25.44 18.15
CA LEU A 155 13.47 -26.71 17.47
C LEU A 155 14.73 -27.38 16.90
N LEU A 156 15.65 -26.60 16.33
CA LEU A 156 16.91 -27.10 15.78
C LEU A 156 17.91 -27.52 16.86
N GLU A 157 17.97 -26.77 17.96
CA GLU A 157 18.90 -27.01 19.07
C GLU A 157 18.34 -27.98 20.12
N HIS A 158 17.10 -28.44 19.96
CA HIS A 158 16.36 -29.20 20.96
C HIS A 158 16.36 -28.51 22.35
N SER A 159 16.25 -27.18 22.35
CA SER A 159 16.32 -26.34 23.54
C SER A 159 15.07 -25.46 23.65
N VAL A 160 14.68 -25.13 24.88
CA VAL A 160 13.66 -24.10 25.11
C VAL A 160 14.41 -22.78 25.26
N LEU A 161 14.38 -21.95 24.21
CA LEU A 161 14.93 -20.60 24.32
C LEU A 161 14.10 -19.75 25.29
N GLY A 162 14.76 -18.82 25.97
CA GLY A 162 14.14 -17.94 26.95
C GLY A 162 13.06 -17.05 26.33
N TRP A 163 12.03 -16.75 27.13
CA TRP A 163 10.85 -15.98 26.74
C TRP A 163 11.05 -14.47 26.96
N GLU A 164 12.28 -14.10 27.31
CA GLU A 164 12.69 -12.75 27.60
C GLU A 164 13.00 -12.02 26.29
N LEU A 165 12.49 -10.79 26.20
CA LEU A 165 12.70 -9.89 25.07
C LEU A 165 13.65 -8.79 25.54
N PHE A 166 14.83 -8.74 24.92
CA PHE A 166 15.83 -7.71 25.17
C PHE A 166 15.78 -6.65 24.08
N CYS A 167 15.82 -5.36 24.46
CA CYS A 167 15.78 -4.23 23.52
C CYS A 167 16.79 -4.38 22.36
N SER A 168 18.01 -4.81 22.67
CA SER A 168 19.07 -5.01 21.68
C SER A 168 18.76 -6.12 20.66
N GLU A 169 18.04 -7.17 21.05
CA GLU A 169 17.62 -8.22 20.10
C GLU A 169 16.55 -7.69 19.15
N VAL A 170 15.62 -6.89 19.65
CA VAL A 170 14.57 -6.27 18.85
C VAL A 170 15.17 -5.30 17.84
N GLU A 171 16.12 -4.46 18.27
CA GLU A 171 16.89 -3.57 17.38
C GLU A 171 17.58 -4.33 16.25
N GLN A 172 18.22 -5.47 16.54
CA GLN A 172 18.86 -6.32 15.52
C GLN A 172 17.86 -6.92 14.53
N ILE A 173 16.65 -7.29 15.00
CA ILE A 173 15.59 -7.79 14.10
C ILE A 173 15.08 -6.68 13.19
N VAL A 174 14.92 -5.46 13.72
CA VAL A 174 14.57 -4.28 12.92
C VAL A 174 15.64 -4.06 11.85
N GLU A 175 16.92 -3.99 12.20
CA GLU A 175 18.01 -3.82 11.21
C GLU A 175 17.96 -4.89 10.12
N ARG A 176 17.88 -6.16 10.51
CA ARG A 176 17.82 -7.30 9.59
C ARG A 176 16.64 -7.22 8.63
N ALA A 177 15.49 -6.72 9.09
CA ALA A 177 14.30 -6.58 8.25
C ALA A 177 14.53 -5.60 7.09
N PHE A 178 15.22 -4.48 7.34
CA PHE A 178 15.57 -3.52 6.29
C PHE A 178 16.71 -4.02 5.38
N GLU A 179 17.69 -4.75 5.94
CA GLU A 179 18.83 -5.25 5.16
C GLU A 179 18.45 -6.36 4.16
N HIS A 180 17.60 -7.30 4.57
CA HIS A 180 17.29 -8.50 3.76
C HIS A 180 15.88 -8.53 3.17
N SER A 181 14.94 -7.74 3.70
CA SER A 181 13.57 -7.58 3.17
C SER A 181 12.84 -8.90 2.83
N ASP A 182 13.06 -9.96 3.61
CA ASP A 182 12.42 -11.26 3.41
C ASP A 182 10.94 -11.20 3.85
N ILE A 183 10.05 -11.00 2.88
CA ILE A 183 8.60 -10.81 3.07
C ILE A 183 7.89 -12.00 3.72
N ARG A 184 8.57 -13.13 3.94
CA ARG A 184 8.01 -14.23 4.74
C ARG A 184 7.89 -13.84 6.21
N TRP A 185 8.65 -12.84 6.67
CA TRP A 185 8.56 -12.28 8.02
C TRP A 185 7.57 -11.12 8.05
N LEU A 186 6.89 -10.93 9.19
CA LEU A 186 5.82 -9.96 9.33
C LEU A 186 6.30 -8.53 9.12
N LEU A 187 7.40 -8.15 9.76
CA LEU A 187 7.92 -6.79 9.67
C LEU A 187 8.32 -6.44 8.21
N PRO A 188 9.18 -7.20 7.51
CA PRO A 188 9.49 -6.95 6.09
C PRO A 188 8.26 -6.89 5.17
N PHE A 189 7.28 -7.77 5.39
CA PHE A 189 6.04 -7.76 4.62
C PHE A 189 5.31 -6.41 4.76
N PHE A 190 5.06 -5.95 6.00
CA PHE A 190 4.33 -4.71 6.23
C PHE A 190 5.15 -3.43 5.95
N LEU A 191 6.49 -3.52 5.93
CA LEU A 191 7.34 -2.46 5.37
C LEU A 191 7.13 -2.33 3.85
N THR A 192 6.88 -3.43 3.14
CA THR A 192 6.63 -3.41 1.70
C THR A 192 5.22 -2.91 1.36
N VAL A 193 4.23 -3.27 2.19
CA VAL A 193 2.82 -2.91 1.98
C VAL A 193 2.50 -1.46 2.37
N ASN A 194 3.23 -0.85 3.30
CA ASN A 194 2.95 0.51 3.74
C ASN A 194 4.10 1.45 3.32
N PRO A 195 3.94 2.26 2.26
CA PRO A 195 4.92 3.25 1.84
C PRO A 195 5.24 4.28 2.93
N ASP A 196 4.30 4.53 3.84
CA ASP A 196 4.47 5.48 4.94
C ASP A 196 5.11 4.82 6.18
N ALA A 197 5.51 3.54 6.12
CA ALA A 197 6.12 2.83 7.23
C ALA A 197 7.32 3.61 7.84
N PRO A 198 7.56 3.53 9.16
CA PRO A 198 8.63 4.32 9.75
C PRO A 198 9.99 3.88 9.23
N GLU A 199 10.89 4.83 9.05
CA GLU A 199 12.24 4.56 8.56
C GLU A 199 13.05 3.75 9.59
N LEU A 200 14.10 3.06 9.13
CA LEU A 200 15.01 2.29 9.98
C LEU A 200 15.52 3.11 11.19
N SER A 201 15.91 4.36 10.94
CA SER A 201 16.44 5.25 11.98
C SER A 201 15.39 5.55 13.07
N GLN A 202 14.13 5.70 12.68
CA GLN A 202 13.02 5.97 13.57
C GLN A 202 12.69 4.73 14.41
N LEU A 203 12.51 3.56 13.77
CA LEU A 203 12.21 2.32 14.48
C LEU A 203 13.32 1.92 15.44
N LYS A 204 14.57 1.89 14.96
CA LYS A 204 15.72 1.46 15.76
C LYS A 204 15.93 2.34 17.00
N ASN A 205 15.87 3.66 16.85
CA ASN A 205 16.01 4.57 17.99
C ASN A 205 14.75 4.60 18.88
N GLY A 206 13.59 4.26 18.31
CA GLY A 206 12.28 4.24 18.96
C GLY A 206 11.95 2.95 19.72
N VAL A 207 12.68 1.85 19.51
CA VAL A 207 12.36 0.51 20.08
C VAL A 207 12.06 0.59 21.58
N LYS A 208 12.89 1.29 22.36
CA LYS A 208 12.69 1.38 23.81
C LYS A 208 11.39 2.10 24.19
N GLY A 209 11.02 3.15 23.45
CA GLY A 209 9.76 3.86 23.63
C GLY A 209 8.57 2.97 23.24
N ALA A 210 8.68 2.31 22.08
CA ALA A 210 7.67 1.39 21.58
C ALA A 210 7.43 0.20 22.52
N LEU A 211 8.48 -0.41 23.09
CA LEU A 211 8.34 -1.50 24.07
C LEU A 211 7.61 -1.05 25.34
N LYS A 212 7.80 0.20 25.79
CA LYS A 212 7.03 0.77 26.91
C LYS A 212 5.57 0.99 26.52
N ALA A 213 5.31 1.55 25.35
CA ALA A 213 3.95 1.73 24.84
C ALA A 213 3.21 0.38 24.71
N LEU A 214 3.90 -0.69 24.31
CA LEU A 214 3.35 -2.05 24.28
C LEU A 214 3.05 -2.61 25.67
N CYS A 215 3.81 -2.22 26.71
CA CYS A 215 3.44 -2.52 28.10
C CYS A 215 2.19 -1.75 28.54
N GLU A 216 2.10 -0.46 28.19
CA GLU A 216 0.94 0.38 28.50
C GLU A 216 -0.33 -0.12 27.79
N ALA A 217 -0.19 -0.64 26.57
CA ALA A 217 -1.25 -1.32 25.82
C ALA A 217 -1.58 -2.73 26.35
N GLY A 218 -0.89 -3.22 27.39
CA GLY A 218 -1.15 -4.51 28.00
C GLY A 218 -0.68 -5.73 27.18
N LEU A 219 0.14 -5.54 26.14
CA LEU A 219 0.68 -6.62 25.30
C LEU A 219 2.00 -7.19 25.85
N LEU A 220 2.75 -6.37 26.59
CA LEU A 220 3.99 -6.77 27.25
C LEU A 220 3.95 -6.51 28.75
N GLU A 221 4.82 -7.22 29.47
CA GLU A 221 5.11 -6.99 30.88
C GLU A 221 6.60 -6.68 31.06
N SER A 222 6.90 -5.71 31.92
CA SER A 222 8.27 -5.35 32.30
C SER A 222 8.69 -6.16 33.52
N SER A 223 9.65 -7.08 33.37
CA SER A 223 10.09 -7.95 34.48
C SER A 223 11.25 -7.34 35.30
N LYS A 224 12.21 -6.70 34.62
CA LYS A 224 13.40 -6.02 35.15
C LYS A 224 13.76 -4.86 34.22
N GLN A 225 14.73 -4.03 34.61
CA GLN A 225 15.16 -2.89 33.81
C GLN A 225 15.58 -3.33 32.39
N ASN A 226 14.83 -2.90 31.37
CA ASN A 226 14.99 -3.26 29.95
C ASN A 226 14.81 -4.76 29.60
N VAL A 227 14.09 -5.53 30.41
CA VAL A 227 13.74 -6.93 30.10
C VAL A 227 12.23 -7.07 30.09
N TYR A 228 11.71 -7.42 28.91
CA TYR A 228 10.28 -7.52 28.64
C TYR A 228 9.86 -8.97 28.46
N ARG A 229 8.59 -9.26 28.67
CA ARG A 229 7.96 -10.56 28.40
C ARG A 229 6.58 -10.33 27.81
N TRP A 230 6.06 -11.29 27.09
CA TRP A 230 4.67 -11.25 26.67
C TRP A 230 3.74 -11.24 27.88
N SER A 231 2.74 -10.38 27.88
CA SER A 231 1.57 -10.57 28.75
C SER A 231 0.75 -11.75 28.22
N PRO A 232 -0.24 -12.26 28.97
CA PRO A 232 -1.15 -13.28 28.44
C PRO A 232 -1.87 -12.87 27.15
N GLN A 233 -2.20 -11.58 27.00
CA GLN A 233 -2.85 -11.05 25.79
C GLN A 233 -1.88 -10.95 24.61
N GLY A 234 -0.65 -10.49 24.87
CA GLY A 234 0.39 -10.44 23.85
C GLY A 234 0.85 -11.82 23.42
N GLU A 235 0.96 -12.78 24.34
CA GLU A 235 1.29 -14.17 24.05
C GLU A 235 0.20 -14.82 23.18
N PHE A 236 -1.06 -14.56 23.49
CA PHE A 236 -2.18 -14.99 22.66
C PHE A 236 -2.04 -14.46 21.22
N LEU A 237 -1.85 -13.15 21.05
CA LEU A 237 -1.68 -12.54 19.73
C LEU A 237 -0.46 -13.09 18.99
N ALA A 238 0.71 -13.08 19.64
CA ALA A 238 1.98 -13.55 19.05
C ALA A 238 1.88 -15.03 18.65
N GLY A 239 1.28 -15.87 19.50
CA GLY A 239 1.06 -17.27 19.22
C GLY A 239 0.16 -17.53 18.01
N HIS A 240 -0.76 -16.61 17.68
CA HIS A 240 -1.57 -16.66 16.46
C HIS A 240 -0.80 -16.17 15.23
N TRP A 241 -0.03 -15.09 15.37
CA TRP A 241 0.74 -14.50 14.28
C TRP A 241 1.95 -15.34 13.88
N CYS A 242 2.64 -15.99 14.81
CA CYS A 242 3.72 -16.94 14.55
C CYS A 242 3.23 -18.18 13.79
N ARG A 243 1.95 -18.56 13.96
CA ARG A 243 1.31 -19.71 13.30
C ARG A 243 0.36 -19.31 12.18
N ARG A 244 0.53 -18.11 11.62
CA ARG A 244 -0.29 -17.61 10.52
C ARG A 244 -0.25 -18.57 9.32
N LEU A 245 -1.38 -18.68 8.65
CA LEU A 245 -1.57 -19.35 7.36
C LEU A 245 -1.25 -18.40 6.21
N ALA A 246 -1.65 -17.13 6.34
CA ALA A 246 -1.38 -16.12 5.33
C ALA A 246 -1.16 -14.73 5.96
N THR A 247 -0.41 -13.89 5.26
CA THR A 247 -0.33 -12.44 5.51
C THR A 247 -0.78 -11.73 4.26
N ALA A 248 -1.61 -10.69 4.38
CA ALA A 248 -2.02 -9.89 3.25
C ALA A 248 -1.93 -8.39 3.54
N GLY A 249 -1.87 -7.61 2.48
CA GLY A 249 -1.88 -6.16 2.49
C GLY A 249 -2.78 -5.64 1.38
N LEU A 250 -3.55 -4.60 1.68
CA LEU A 250 -4.36 -3.88 0.72
C LEU A 250 -3.89 -2.43 0.68
N GLN A 251 -3.41 -2.00 -0.48
CA GLN A 251 -3.06 -0.62 -0.76
C GLN A 251 -4.13 -0.04 -1.67
N VAL A 252 -4.81 0.99 -1.22
CA VAL A 252 -5.85 1.68 -1.99
C VAL A 252 -5.35 3.07 -2.33
N LEU A 253 -5.50 3.42 -3.59
CA LEU A 253 -5.35 4.77 -4.09
C LEU A 253 -6.69 5.19 -4.70
N ALA A 254 -7.33 6.17 -4.09
CA ALA A 254 -8.61 6.71 -4.54
C ALA A 254 -8.57 8.23 -4.56
N ALA A 255 -9.51 8.85 -5.28
CA ALA A 255 -9.75 10.28 -5.14
C ALA A 255 -10.67 10.56 -3.94
N ASP A 256 -10.31 11.58 -3.15
CA ASP A 256 -11.18 12.14 -2.11
C ASP A 256 -12.34 12.94 -2.72
N HIS A 257 -13.22 13.49 -1.86
CA HIS A 257 -14.33 14.36 -2.26
C HIS A 257 -13.91 15.64 -3.02
N HIS A 258 -12.62 15.97 -3.04
CA HIS A 258 -12.06 17.13 -3.74
C HIS A 258 -11.29 16.75 -5.02
N GLY A 259 -11.27 15.45 -5.36
CA GLY A 259 -10.55 14.88 -6.50
C GLY A 259 -9.04 14.77 -6.29
N THR A 260 -8.58 14.83 -5.04
CA THR A 260 -7.18 14.67 -4.63
C THR A 260 -6.89 13.19 -4.39
N PRO A 261 -5.79 12.63 -4.93
CA PRO A 261 -5.39 11.26 -4.64
C PRO A 261 -5.05 11.09 -3.15
N VAL A 262 -5.64 10.07 -2.52
CA VAL A 262 -5.41 9.66 -1.14
C VAL A 262 -5.03 8.19 -1.12
N PHE A 263 -4.03 7.86 -0.29
CA PHE A 263 -3.62 6.49 -0.04
C PHE A 263 -4.21 5.99 1.28
N SER A 264 -4.74 4.77 1.23
CA SER A 264 -5.19 4.02 2.40
C SER A 264 -4.52 2.65 2.39
N HIS A 265 -4.10 2.19 3.56
CA HIS A 265 -3.39 0.94 3.71
C HIS A 265 -4.05 0.09 4.80
N ALA A 266 -4.28 -1.18 4.49
CA ALA A 266 -4.75 -2.16 5.44
C ALA A 266 -3.86 -3.40 5.41
N GLY A 267 -3.68 -4.01 6.57
CA GLY A 267 -2.96 -5.25 6.75
C GLY A 267 -3.86 -6.35 7.29
N PHE A 268 -3.57 -7.59 6.90
CA PHE A 268 -4.31 -8.75 7.35
C PHE A 268 -3.36 -9.87 7.74
N ILE A 269 -3.65 -10.56 8.84
CA ILE A 269 -2.93 -11.77 9.23
C ILE A 269 -3.98 -12.86 9.46
N ARG A 270 -3.98 -13.88 8.61
CA ARG A 270 -4.85 -15.05 8.78
C ARG A 270 -4.11 -16.07 9.64
N SER A 271 -4.57 -16.27 10.88
CA SER A 271 -4.17 -17.41 11.72
C SER A 271 -5.14 -18.59 11.52
N PRO A 272 -4.92 -19.79 12.09
CA PRO A 272 -5.85 -20.92 11.89
C PRO A 272 -7.29 -20.69 12.38
N ARG A 273 -7.50 -19.71 13.27
CA ARG A 273 -8.82 -19.43 13.87
C ARG A 273 -9.28 -17.99 13.63
N PHE A 274 -8.38 -17.02 13.72
CA PHE A 274 -8.73 -15.61 13.61
C PHE A 274 -8.17 -14.98 12.34
N LEU A 275 -8.92 -14.01 11.82
CA LEU A 275 -8.44 -13.03 10.86
C LEU A 275 -8.16 -11.73 11.63
N TRP A 276 -6.90 -11.30 11.60
CA TRP A 276 -6.47 -10.06 12.23
C TRP A 276 -6.46 -8.94 11.20
N PHE A 277 -7.06 -7.81 11.55
CA PHE A 277 -7.05 -6.58 10.78
C PHE A 277 -6.08 -5.59 11.41
N LEU A 278 -5.24 -4.97 10.58
CA LEU A 278 -4.31 -3.92 10.93
C LEU A 278 -4.68 -2.70 10.10
N GLU A 279 -5.20 -1.67 10.73
CA GLU A 279 -5.37 -0.37 10.10
C GLU A 279 -4.00 0.30 10.00
N LEU A 280 -3.47 0.49 8.80
CA LEU A 280 -2.10 1.00 8.58
C LEU A 280 -2.09 2.47 8.15
N GLY A 281 -3.16 3.21 8.50
CA GLY A 281 -3.58 4.52 8.00
C GLY A 281 -2.54 5.65 7.90
N SER A 282 -3.04 6.81 7.45
CA SER A 282 -2.22 7.98 7.12
C SER A 282 -1.54 8.62 8.34
N ALA A 283 -0.52 9.44 8.09
CA ALA A 283 0.62 9.78 8.95
C ALA A 283 0.39 10.24 10.42
N GLU A 284 -0.82 10.41 10.93
CA GLU A 284 -1.07 11.06 12.24
C GLU A 284 -1.99 10.30 13.23
N GLU A 285 -2.42 9.07 12.96
CA GLU A 285 -3.38 8.35 13.84
C GLU A 285 -2.79 7.16 14.64
N GLU A 286 -3.43 6.85 15.78
CA GLU A 286 -3.26 5.57 16.47
C GLU A 286 -3.77 4.44 15.57
N LEU A 287 -2.91 3.49 15.25
CA LEU A 287 -3.24 2.32 14.43
C LEU A 287 -4.03 1.30 15.23
N VAL A 288 -5.05 0.72 14.60
CA VAL A 288 -5.88 -0.32 15.22
C VAL A 288 -5.42 -1.70 14.79
N VAL A 289 -5.18 -2.58 15.76
CA VAL A 289 -5.06 -4.03 15.55
C VAL A 289 -6.30 -4.68 16.14
N SER A 290 -7.05 -5.46 15.37
CA SER A 290 -8.31 -6.05 15.85
C SER A 290 -8.67 -7.38 15.15
N THR A 291 -9.66 -8.08 15.68
CA THR A 291 -10.30 -9.23 15.02
C THR A 291 -11.80 -8.94 14.81
N PRO A 292 -12.18 -8.17 13.78
CA PRO A 292 -13.57 -7.78 13.57
C PRO A 292 -14.46 -9.00 13.24
N PRO A 293 -15.75 -8.96 13.57
CA PRO A 293 -16.74 -9.91 13.06
C PRO A 293 -16.74 -9.96 11.53
N VAL A 294 -17.22 -11.07 10.96
CA VAL A 294 -17.16 -11.28 9.49
C VAL A 294 -17.95 -10.20 8.73
N ASP A 295 -19.12 -9.82 9.23
CA ASP A 295 -19.94 -8.80 8.58
C ASP A 295 -19.24 -7.44 8.58
N LEU A 296 -18.67 -7.03 9.71
CA LEU A 296 -17.90 -5.79 9.84
C LEU A 296 -16.65 -5.82 8.94
N PHE A 297 -16.02 -6.99 8.78
CA PHE A 297 -14.88 -7.13 7.88
C PHE A 297 -15.26 -6.85 6.42
N LYS A 298 -16.39 -7.40 5.96
CA LYS A 298 -16.89 -7.14 4.61
C LYS A 298 -17.27 -5.68 4.41
N GLU A 299 -17.87 -5.06 5.43
CA GLU A 299 -18.15 -3.62 5.43
C GLU A 299 -16.87 -2.79 5.31
N LEU A 300 -15.82 -3.11 6.07
CA LEU A 300 -14.52 -2.44 5.98
C LEU A 300 -13.87 -2.59 4.61
N LEU A 301 -13.94 -3.78 4.00
CA LEU A 301 -13.44 -3.97 2.64
C LEU A 301 -14.26 -3.18 1.61
N ASP A 302 -15.58 -3.15 1.75
CA ASP A 302 -16.45 -2.37 0.87
C ASP A 302 -16.16 -0.87 0.99
N GLU A 303 -15.93 -0.37 2.20
CA GLU A 303 -15.52 1.01 2.46
C GLU A 303 -14.16 1.31 1.81
N LEU A 304 -13.15 0.45 2.02
CA LEU A 304 -11.82 0.62 1.42
C LEU A 304 -11.86 0.55 -0.12
N LEU A 305 -12.81 -0.17 -0.72
CA LEU A 305 -12.99 -0.27 -2.17
C LEU A 305 -14.02 0.72 -2.72
N SER A 306 -14.56 1.61 -1.88
CA SER A 306 -15.51 2.63 -2.30
C SER A 306 -14.77 3.92 -2.69
N PRO A 307 -14.89 4.40 -3.94
CA PRO A 307 -14.35 5.69 -4.32
C PRO A 307 -15.13 6.82 -3.63
N LEU A 308 -14.42 7.79 -3.04
CA LEU A 308 -15.02 8.93 -2.34
C LEU A 308 -15.32 10.11 -3.27
N GLY A 309 -14.69 10.16 -4.44
CA GLY A 309 -14.88 11.19 -5.46
C GLY A 309 -14.23 10.83 -6.79
N GLU A 310 -14.30 11.76 -7.74
CA GLU A 310 -13.68 11.62 -9.06
C GLU A 310 -12.31 12.30 -9.11
N PRO A 311 -11.27 11.64 -9.66
CA PRO A 311 -9.96 12.25 -9.81
C PRO A 311 -10.00 13.45 -10.75
N ARG A 312 -9.27 14.51 -10.43
CA ARG A 312 -9.13 15.65 -11.36
C ARG A 312 -8.47 15.18 -12.65
N SER A 313 -9.12 15.46 -13.78
CA SER A 313 -8.52 15.25 -15.09
C SER A 313 -7.21 16.03 -15.18
N ARG A 314 -6.14 15.36 -15.60
CA ARG A 314 -4.96 16.06 -16.09
C ARG A 314 -5.37 16.64 -17.44
N ALA A 315 -5.93 17.84 -17.43
CA ALA A 315 -5.98 18.63 -18.65
C ALA A 315 -4.56 18.61 -19.23
N ARG A 316 -4.41 18.00 -20.42
CA ARG A 316 -3.19 18.02 -21.22
C ARG A 316 -2.71 19.47 -21.15
N LYS A 317 -1.58 19.74 -20.46
CA LYS A 317 -1.01 21.08 -20.53
C LYS A 317 -0.81 21.32 -22.03
N PRO A 318 -1.45 22.33 -22.63
CA PRO A 318 -1.12 22.69 -24.01
C PRO A 318 0.40 22.87 -24.04
N ASP A 319 1.05 22.29 -25.05
CA ASP A 319 2.50 22.29 -25.23
C ASP A 319 3.07 23.61 -24.71
N ARG A 320 3.79 23.55 -23.59
CA ARG A 320 4.53 24.71 -23.11
C ARG A 320 5.59 24.95 -24.18
N GLU A 321 5.41 26.04 -24.93
CA GLU A 321 6.51 26.68 -25.63
C GLU A 321 7.72 26.76 -24.66
N PRO A 322 8.94 26.53 -25.16
CA PRO A 322 10.11 26.36 -24.32
C PRO A 322 10.28 27.55 -23.38
N ASP A 323 10.48 27.26 -22.09
CA ASP A 323 10.63 28.24 -21.00
C ASP A 323 11.59 29.36 -21.42
N GLY A 324 11.02 30.53 -21.74
CA GLY A 324 11.78 31.76 -21.83
C GLY A 324 12.41 32.04 -20.47
N GLN A 325 13.74 32.18 -20.43
CA GLN A 325 14.49 32.50 -19.21
C GLN A 325 13.81 33.64 -18.45
N VAL A 326 13.35 33.34 -17.24
CA VAL A 326 12.79 34.36 -16.35
C VAL A 326 13.94 35.20 -15.80
N LEU A 327 14.08 36.41 -16.30
CA LEU A 327 15.08 37.37 -15.87
C LEU A 327 14.55 38.20 -14.69
N PHE A 328 15.41 38.43 -13.69
CA PHE A 328 15.09 39.21 -12.49
C PHE A 328 15.92 40.49 -12.43
N CYS A 329 15.33 41.56 -11.87
CA CYS A 329 16.01 42.84 -11.68
C CYS A 329 17.16 42.69 -10.68
N PRO A 330 18.41 43.04 -11.03
CA PRO A 330 19.56 42.90 -10.14
C PRO A 330 19.54 43.86 -8.94
N TYR A 331 18.67 44.88 -8.95
CA TYR A 331 18.60 45.88 -7.87
C TYR A 331 17.55 45.58 -6.81
N CYS A 332 16.46 44.89 -7.17
CA CYS A 332 15.35 44.63 -6.23
C CYS A 332 14.77 43.21 -6.31
N GLY A 333 15.27 42.35 -7.22
CA GLY A 333 14.79 40.99 -7.39
C GLY A 333 13.43 40.85 -8.06
N GLY A 334 12.80 41.95 -8.51
CA GLY A 334 11.50 41.89 -9.21
C GLY A 334 11.61 41.22 -10.59
N LYS A 335 10.61 40.42 -10.97
CA LYS A 335 10.55 39.72 -12.26
C LYS A 335 10.43 40.72 -13.42
N LEU A 336 11.26 40.57 -14.44
CA LEU A 336 11.21 41.38 -15.66
C LEU A 336 10.21 40.76 -16.65
N ALA A 337 9.37 41.60 -17.25
CA ALA A 337 8.30 41.14 -18.13
C ALA A 337 8.82 40.70 -19.51
N VAL A 338 9.97 41.21 -19.95
CA VAL A 338 10.62 40.91 -21.24
C VAL A 338 12.15 41.00 -21.09
N ALA A 339 12.89 40.27 -21.92
CA ALA A 339 14.35 40.13 -21.81
C ALA A 339 15.14 41.41 -22.15
N ASP A 340 14.52 42.38 -22.82
CA ASP A 340 15.11 43.64 -23.29
C ASP A 340 14.57 44.88 -22.54
N ALA A 341 13.99 44.68 -21.34
CA ALA A 341 13.47 45.76 -20.52
C ALA A 341 14.59 46.75 -20.13
N ARG A 342 14.45 48.02 -20.55
CA ARG A 342 15.40 49.09 -20.21
C ARG A 342 15.24 49.62 -18.78
N PHE A 343 14.11 49.37 -18.15
CA PHE A 343 13.78 49.81 -16.79
C PHE A 343 13.02 48.72 -16.04
N CYS A 344 13.22 48.65 -14.72
CA CYS A 344 12.47 47.73 -13.86
C CYS A 344 11.07 48.29 -13.56
N ASN A 345 10.02 47.55 -13.89
CA ASN A 345 8.63 47.94 -13.61
C ASN A 345 8.29 48.01 -12.11
N ALA A 346 9.05 47.31 -11.26
CA ALA A 346 8.81 47.30 -9.82
C ALA A 346 9.50 48.43 -9.05
N CYS A 347 10.68 48.88 -9.48
CA CYS A 347 11.47 49.88 -8.75
C CYS A 347 11.90 51.10 -9.58
N GLY A 348 11.56 51.14 -10.87
CA GLY A 348 11.82 52.27 -11.77
C GLY A 348 13.29 52.48 -12.16
N LYS A 349 14.23 51.67 -11.66
CA LYS A 349 15.67 51.81 -11.99
C LYS A 349 15.95 51.35 -13.42
N ALA A 350 16.83 52.08 -14.09
CA ALA A 350 17.35 51.72 -15.40
C ALA A 350 18.22 50.45 -15.30
N LEU A 351 17.97 49.50 -16.18
CA LEU A 351 18.72 48.25 -16.30
C LEU A 351 19.82 48.47 -17.33
N LYS A 352 21.08 48.31 -16.93
CA LYS A 352 22.19 48.24 -17.89
C LYS A 352 22.12 46.87 -18.53
N ILE A 353 21.68 46.82 -19.79
CA ILE A 353 21.79 45.62 -20.63
C ILE A 353 23.27 45.37 -20.92
#